data_AF-A0A354CR68-F1
#
_entry.id   AF-A0A354CR68-F1
#
_cell.length_a   1.000
_cell.length_b   1.000
_cell.length_c   1.000
_cell.angle_alpha   90.00
_cell.angle_beta   90.00
_cell.angle_gamma   90.00
#
_symmetry.space_group_name_H-M   'P 1'
#
loop_
_entity.id
_entity.type
_entity.pdbx_description
1 polymer ?
#
loop_
_entity_poly.entity_id
_entity_poly.type
_entity_poly.pdbx_seq_one_letter_code
_entity_poly.pdbx_strand_id
1 'polypeptide(L)'
;MKKIIGICIVTAFSFILFTGCQKINGGEETDRSDSEPSVYDETSAADNSEASDDGSYTAIPPEHTTVQTSDNAGTSEGESSVPETADQIIGTAESLIGTPFAMNGISPETGFDNPGFIYYVLRENGFINCPRFIADQASMGTKTDYGSLKKGDLIFFSTDGSGKADFGGIYTGGGQMIYCPYPGQTVQNVSITSDYWVNAFYTGVRLS
;
A
#
# COMPACT_ATOMS: atom_id res chain seq x y z
N MET A 1 50.64 -10.67 33.82
CA MET A 1 51.18 -10.13 35.10
C MET A 1 50.21 -9.05 35.61
N LYS A 2 50.19 -8.72 36.92
CA LYS A 2 49.17 -7.84 37.56
C LYS A 2 49.69 -6.40 37.78
N LYS A 3 48.75 -5.48 38.09
CA LYS A 3 48.90 -4.06 38.54
C LYS A 3 49.14 -3.07 37.37
N ILE A 4 48.80 -1.77 37.40
CA ILE A 4 48.54 -0.72 38.43
C ILE A 4 47.45 0.22 37.82
N ILE A 5 46.27 0.56 38.40
CA ILE A 5 45.89 1.51 39.50
C ILE A 5 46.12 3.03 39.20
N GLY A 6 45.09 3.87 39.45
CA GLY A 6 45.14 5.35 39.45
C GLY A 6 44.01 5.96 38.60
N ILE A 7 42.82 6.33 39.11
CA ILE A 7 42.49 7.48 40.01
C ILE A 7 42.99 8.83 39.47
N CYS A 8 42.05 9.67 39.04
CA CYS A 8 41.89 11.03 39.59
C CYS A 8 40.55 11.65 39.18
N ILE A 9 39.73 12.00 40.18
CA ILE A 9 38.54 12.83 40.01
C ILE A 9 38.99 14.29 40.09
N VAL A 10 38.67 15.11 39.10
CA VAL A 10 38.68 16.58 39.26
C VAL A 10 37.42 17.16 38.62
N THR A 11 36.66 17.89 39.43
CA THR A 11 35.39 18.53 39.11
C THR A 11 35.57 19.85 38.38
N ALA A 12 34.63 20.19 37.48
CA ALA A 12 34.37 21.57 37.09
C ALA A 12 32.86 21.78 36.82
N PHE A 13 32.11 22.03 37.89
CA PHE A 13 30.81 22.72 37.78
C PHE A 13 31.09 24.15 37.31
N SER A 14 30.47 24.58 36.21
CA SER A 14 30.44 25.99 35.82
C SER A 14 29.00 26.47 35.73
N PHE A 15 28.50 26.96 36.86
CA PHE A 15 27.22 27.64 36.97
C PHE A 15 27.39 29.06 36.43
N ILE A 16 26.71 29.42 35.33
CA ILE A 16 26.58 30.80 34.89
C ILE A 16 25.12 31.21 34.99
N LEU A 17 24.79 31.89 36.08
CA LEU A 17 23.64 32.77 36.20
C LEU A 17 24.16 34.20 36.06
N PHE A 18 23.50 35.04 35.24
CA PHE A 18 23.24 36.47 35.47
C PHE A 18 22.32 36.92 34.31
N THR A 19 21.01 37.08 34.54
CA THR A 19 20.34 38.34 34.95
C THR A 19 20.14 39.31 33.77
N GLY A 20 18.89 39.73 33.53
CA GLY A 20 18.61 40.93 32.72
C GLY A 20 17.25 40.95 32.04
N CYS A 21 16.20 41.40 32.72
CA CYS A 21 14.99 41.87 32.04
C CYS A 21 15.25 43.27 31.45
N GLN A 22 14.77 43.52 30.23
CA GLN A 22 14.18 44.83 29.93
C GLN A 22 13.07 44.73 28.89
N LYS A 23 12.03 45.54 29.09
CA LYS A 23 10.84 45.65 28.25
C LYS A 23 10.83 47.06 27.68
N ILE A 24 10.80 47.20 26.37
CA ILE A 24 10.61 48.46 25.66
C ILE A 24 9.45 48.30 24.66
N ASN A 25 8.60 49.32 24.57
CA ASN A 25 7.48 49.40 23.63
C ASN A 25 7.83 50.43 22.54
N GLY A 26 7.35 50.19 21.32
CA GLY A 26 7.01 51.27 20.38
C GLY A 26 7.76 51.27 19.03
N GLY A 27 6.99 51.08 17.96
CA GLY A 27 6.95 52.06 16.87
C GLY A 27 7.80 51.83 15.60
N GLU A 28 7.06 51.64 14.50
CA GLU A 28 7.31 52.23 13.16
C GLU A 28 8.24 51.52 12.14
N GLU A 29 7.58 51.09 11.05
CA GLU A 29 7.97 50.89 9.63
C GLU A 29 9.48 50.72 9.25
N THR A 30 9.86 49.72 8.44
CA THR A 30 9.63 49.75 6.98
C THR A 30 10.13 48.47 6.25
N ASP A 31 9.44 48.13 5.15
CA ASP A 31 9.91 47.55 3.86
C ASP A 31 10.28 46.05 3.64
N ARG A 32 9.87 45.59 2.44
CA ARG A 32 10.31 44.41 1.62
C ARG A 32 10.15 42.98 2.18
N SER A 33 9.32 42.10 1.58
CA SER A 33 9.47 41.40 0.27
C SER A 33 10.47 40.22 0.36
N ASP A 34 10.16 38.94 0.12
CA ASP A 34 8.91 38.18 -0.16
C ASP A 34 8.93 36.88 0.71
N SER A 35 8.06 35.86 0.66
CA SER A 35 6.93 35.47 -0.22
C SER A 35 5.89 34.61 0.54
N GLU A 36 4.87 34.06 -0.14
CA GLU A 36 3.71 33.40 0.49
C GLU A 36 3.79 31.86 0.62
N PRO A 37 3.13 31.27 1.63
CA PRO A 37 2.65 29.89 1.60
C PRO A 37 1.29 29.80 0.86
N SER A 38 1.15 28.89 -0.11
CA SER A 38 -0.09 28.73 -0.87
C SER A 38 -1.20 28.07 -0.04
N VAL A 39 -2.24 28.86 0.26
CA VAL A 39 -3.51 28.41 0.85
C VAL A 39 -4.31 27.60 -0.16
N TYR A 40 -4.97 26.53 0.29
CA TYR A 40 -5.99 25.82 -0.48
C TYR A 40 -7.31 26.59 -0.34
N ASP A 41 -7.77 27.23 -1.41
CA ASP A 41 -8.98 28.05 -1.39
C ASP A 41 -10.25 27.18 -1.60
N GLU A 42 -11.30 27.51 -0.86
CA GLU A 42 -12.58 26.80 -0.86
C GLU A 42 -13.65 27.75 -1.43
N THR A 43 -14.04 27.53 -2.69
CA THR A 43 -15.13 28.32 -3.31
C THR A 43 -16.26 27.42 -3.79
N SER A 44 -17.41 27.57 -3.12
CA SER A 44 -18.69 27.00 -3.53
C SER A 44 -19.55 28.07 -4.20
N ALA A 45 -20.14 27.75 -5.36
CA ALA A 45 -21.53 28.09 -5.71
C ALA A 45 -21.94 27.55 -7.09
N ALA A 46 -23.16 27.05 -7.16
CA ALA A 46 -23.82 26.43 -8.31
C ALA A 46 -24.02 27.32 -9.56
N ASP A 47 -24.14 26.69 -10.73
CA ASP A 47 -25.47 26.53 -11.38
C ASP A 47 -25.48 25.33 -12.36
N ASN A 48 -26.68 24.88 -12.75
CA ASN A 48 -26.97 23.70 -13.54
C ASN A 48 -27.40 24.04 -14.98
N SER A 49 -26.80 23.39 -15.98
CA SER A 49 -27.50 23.10 -17.24
C SER A 49 -26.97 21.84 -17.92
N GLU A 50 -27.89 20.98 -18.34
CA GLU A 50 -27.64 19.71 -19.02
C GLU A 50 -26.89 19.87 -20.35
N ALA A 51 -25.85 19.07 -20.55
CA ALA A 51 -25.41 18.64 -21.88
C ALA A 51 -24.74 17.27 -21.75
N SER A 52 -25.33 16.27 -22.40
CA SER A 52 -24.76 14.94 -22.58
C SER A 52 -23.47 15.00 -23.40
N ASP A 53 -22.40 14.35 -22.94
CA ASP A 53 -21.35 13.86 -23.83
C ASP A 53 -20.93 12.44 -23.44
N ASP A 54 -20.70 11.63 -24.48
CA ASP A 54 -20.55 10.18 -24.42
C ASP A 54 -19.06 9.83 -24.31
N GLY A 55 -18.61 9.58 -23.07
CA GLY A 55 -17.25 9.13 -22.74
C GLY A 55 -16.93 7.69 -23.17
N SER A 56 -17.40 7.29 -24.35
CA SER A 56 -17.14 6.02 -25.03
C SER A 56 -15.66 5.87 -25.41
N TYR A 57 -14.83 5.50 -24.43
CA TYR A 57 -13.46 5.08 -24.70
C TYR A 57 -13.48 3.66 -25.26
N THR A 58 -13.43 3.59 -26.60
CA THR A 58 -13.48 2.38 -27.40
C THR A 58 -12.53 1.31 -26.87
N ALA A 59 -13.10 0.19 -26.43
CA ALA A 59 -12.36 -1.03 -26.15
C ALA A 59 -11.56 -1.42 -27.41
N ILE A 60 -10.24 -1.52 -27.28
CA ILE A 60 -9.38 -2.06 -28.33
C ILE A 60 -9.49 -3.59 -28.25
N PRO A 61 -10.09 -4.28 -29.24
CA PRO A 61 -10.13 -5.73 -29.25
C PRO A 61 -8.74 -6.28 -29.62
N PRO A 62 -8.20 -7.29 -28.90
CA PRO A 62 -7.04 -8.02 -29.38
C PRO A 62 -7.45 -8.85 -30.62
N GLU A 63 -6.69 -8.72 -31.70
CA GLU A 63 -7.00 -9.41 -32.96
C GLU A 63 -6.86 -10.94 -32.85
N HIS A 64 -7.77 -11.64 -33.52
CA HIS A 64 -7.98 -13.07 -33.38
C HIS A 64 -7.30 -13.84 -34.53
N THR A 65 -6.12 -14.40 -34.30
CA THR A 65 -5.48 -15.32 -35.27
C THR A 65 -5.72 -16.77 -34.85
N THR A 66 -6.57 -17.48 -35.60
CA THR A 66 -6.77 -18.93 -35.45
C THR A 66 -5.92 -19.72 -36.44
N VAL A 67 -5.16 -20.71 -35.95
CA VAL A 67 -5.13 -22.04 -36.58
C VAL A 67 -5.06 -23.13 -35.50
N GLN A 68 -5.93 -24.11 -35.67
CA GLN A 68 -6.07 -25.43 -35.01
C GLN A 68 -4.79 -26.31 -35.14
N THR A 69 -4.63 -27.50 -34.56
CA THR A 69 -5.19 -28.24 -33.40
C THR A 69 -4.26 -29.46 -33.30
N SER A 70 -3.91 -29.90 -32.09
CA SER A 70 -3.37 -31.26 -31.89
C SER A 70 -3.90 -31.81 -30.58
N ASP A 71 -4.63 -32.91 -30.66
CA ASP A 71 -5.30 -33.53 -29.52
C ASP A 71 -4.29 -34.15 -28.55
N ASN A 72 -4.52 -33.92 -27.25
CA ASN A 72 -4.24 -34.98 -26.27
C ASN A 72 -5.32 -34.97 -25.18
N ALA A 73 -6.10 -36.04 -25.14
CA ALA A 73 -7.11 -36.22 -24.10
C ALA A 73 -6.40 -36.55 -22.77
N GLY A 74 -6.51 -35.63 -21.81
CA GLY A 74 -5.98 -35.78 -20.46
C GLY A 74 -6.99 -35.30 -19.44
N THR A 75 -8.04 -36.10 -19.19
CA THR A 75 -8.98 -35.85 -18.10
C THR A 75 -8.23 -35.85 -16.77
N SER A 76 -8.22 -34.70 -16.09
CA SER A 76 -7.99 -34.61 -14.66
C SER A 76 -8.98 -33.61 -14.08
N GLU A 77 -10.15 -34.13 -13.71
CA GLU A 77 -11.11 -33.37 -12.92
C GLU A 77 -10.64 -33.38 -11.45
N GLY A 78 -10.31 -32.18 -10.94
CA GLY A 78 -10.41 -31.82 -9.53
C GLY A 78 -9.58 -32.59 -8.50
N GLU A 79 -8.38 -32.08 -8.18
CA GLU A 79 -7.81 -32.25 -6.83
C GLU A 79 -7.02 -31.00 -6.36
N SER A 80 -7.68 -30.17 -5.54
CA SER A 80 -7.10 -29.21 -4.57
C SER A 80 -5.69 -28.64 -4.82
N SER A 81 -5.49 -27.84 -5.87
CA SER A 81 -4.25 -27.07 -6.11
C SER A 81 -4.02 -25.87 -5.15
N VAL A 82 -4.98 -25.57 -4.27
CA VAL A 82 -4.99 -24.39 -3.38
C VAL A 82 -3.67 -24.15 -2.63
N PRO A 83 -2.96 -25.17 -2.06
CA PRO A 83 -1.68 -24.93 -1.39
C PRO A 83 -0.59 -24.48 -2.35
N GLU A 84 -0.52 -25.08 -3.54
CA GLU A 84 0.47 -24.77 -4.57
C GLU A 84 0.25 -23.34 -5.11
N THR A 85 -0.99 -23.00 -5.43
CA THR A 85 -1.35 -21.64 -5.88
C THR A 85 -1.08 -20.59 -4.80
N ALA A 86 -1.32 -20.90 -3.52
CA ALA A 86 -1.01 -19.99 -2.41
C ALA A 86 0.49 -19.73 -2.25
N ASP A 87 1.32 -20.78 -2.33
CA ASP A 87 2.78 -20.64 -2.23
C ASP A 87 3.37 -19.94 -3.48
N GLN A 88 2.79 -20.13 -4.67
CA GLN A 88 3.16 -19.40 -5.89
C GLN A 88 2.84 -17.89 -5.78
N ILE A 89 1.62 -17.53 -5.34
CA ILE A 89 1.21 -16.13 -5.06
C ILE A 89 2.18 -15.46 -4.07
N ILE A 90 2.53 -16.16 -2.98
CA ILE A 90 3.47 -15.65 -1.98
C ILE A 90 4.87 -15.49 -2.57
N GLY A 91 5.37 -16.47 -3.33
CA GLY A 91 6.70 -16.41 -3.95
C GLY A 91 6.84 -15.23 -4.93
N THR A 92 5.80 -14.94 -5.72
CA THR A 92 5.76 -13.73 -6.55
C THR A 92 5.71 -12.46 -5.69
N ALA A 93 4.89 -12.41 -4.64
CA ALA A 93 4.85 -11.25 -3.74
C ALA A 93 6.21 -10.97 -3.05
N GLU A 94 6.91 -12.03 -2.61
CA GLU A 94 8.22 -11.95 -1.97
C GLU A 94 9.32 -11.44 -2.92
N SER A 95 9.30 -11.84 -4.20
CA SER A 95 10.29 -11.40 -5.19
C SER A 95 10.21 -9.91 -5.54
N LEU A 96 9.08 -9.27 -5.23
CA LEU A 96 8.82 -7.85 -5.47
C LEU A 96 9.16 -6.94 -4.27
N ILE A 97 9.58 -7.50 -3.14
CA ILE A 97 10.00 -6.71 -1.98
C ILE A 97 11.17 -5.79 -2.37
N GLY A 98 11.03 -4.50 -2.07
CA GLY A 98 11.98 -3.46 -2.49
C GLY A 98 11.60 -2.71 -3.77
N THR A 99 10.62 -3.18 -4.56
CA THR A 99 10.09 -2.39 -5.69
C THR A 99 9.45 -1.09 -5.18
N PRO A 100 9.76 0.09 -5.76
CA PRO A 100 9.24 1.37 -5.28
C PRO A 100 7.73 1.53 -5.50
N PHE A 101 7.10 2.35 -4.65
CA PHE A 101 5.77 2.88 -4.93
C PHE A 101 5.81 3.77 -6.18
N ALA A 102 4.87 3.57 -7.09
CA ALA A 102 4.58 4.46 -8.21
C ALA A 102 3.06 4.61 -8.39
N MET A 103 2.58 5.85 -8.48
CA MET A 103 1.15 6.14 -8.65
C MET A 103 0.65 5.56 -9.99
N ASN A 104 -0.44 4.80 -9.96
CA ASN A 104 -0.97 4.01 -11.07
C ASN A 104 -0.07 2.83 -11.54
N GLY A 105 1.07 2.60 -10.88
CA GLY A 105 2.04 1.57 -11.23
C GLY A 105 1.50 0.14 -11.13
N ILE A 106 1.89 -0.71 -12.08
CA ILE A 106 1.42 -2.09 -12.23
C ILE A 106 2.54 -3.07 -12.63
N SER A 107 3.82 -2.69 -12.56
CA SER A 107 4.92 -3.58 -12.98
C SER A 107 6.21 -3.37 -12.16
N PRO A 108 7.10 -4.38 -12.07
CA PRO A 108 8.35 -4.27 -11.32
C PRO A 108 9.27 -3.15 -11.83
N GLU A 109 9.23 -2.87 -13.14
CA GLU A 109 10.09 -1.88 -13.82
C GLU A 109 9.61 -0.45 -13.59
N THR A 110 8.30 -0.26 -13.42
CA THR A 110 7.67 1.06 -13.25
C THR A 110 7.32 1.38 -11.80
N GLY A 111 7.28 0.37 -10.93
CA GLY A 111 6.77 0.45 -9.58
C GLY A 111 5.28 0.07 -9.49
N PHE A 112 4.76 0.04 -8.27
CA PHE A 112 3.38 -0.33 -7.98
C PHE A 112 2.65 0.74 -7.17
N ASP A 113 1.33 0.87 -7.34
CA ASP A 113 0.48 1.30 -6.24
C ASP A 113 -0.11 0.08 -5.50
N ASN A 114 -0.82 0.31 -4.39
CA ASN A 114 -1.33 -0.76 -3.55
C ASN A 114 -2.20 -1.80 -4.32
N PRO A 115 -3.29 -1.42 -5.02
CA PRO A 115 -4.05 -2.37 -5.84
C PRO A 115 -3.29 -2.88 -7.08
N GLY A 116 -2.35 -2.10 -7.62
CA GLY A 116 -1.50 -2.47 -8.76
C GLY A 116 -0.52 -3.59 -8.45
N PHE A 117 0.01 -3.62 -7.22
CA PHE A 117 0.82 -4.72 -6.69
C PHE A 117 0.01 -6.03 -6.62
N ILE A 118 -1.18 -6.00 -6.01
CA ILE A 118 -2.07 -7.18 -5.91
C ILE A 118 -2.47 -7.66 -7.31
N TYR A 119 -2.85 -6.73 -8.19
CA TYR A 119 -3.20 -6.99 -9.59
C TYR A 119 -2.08 -7.71 -10.35
N TYR A 120 -0.84 -7.24 -10.23
CA TYR A 120 0.32 -7.87 -10.88
C TYR A 120 0.58 -9.27 -10.31
N VAL A 121 0.72 -9.40 -8.98
CA VAL A 121 0.96 -10.69 -8.32
C VAL A 121 -0.07 -11.74 -8.74
N LEU A 122 -1.35 -11.38 -8.76
CA LEU A 122 -2.40 -12.31 -9.14
C LEU A 122 -2.39 -12.67 -10.63
N ARG A 123 -2.10 -11.73 -11.52
CA ARG A 123 -2.04 -12.01 -12.96
C ARG A 123 -0.87 -12.91 -13.35
N GLU A 124 0.31 -12.72 -12.75
CA GLU A 124 1.46 -13.63 -12.94
C GLU A 124 1.16 -15.04 -12.45
N ASN A 125 0.26 -15.18 -11.46
CA ASN A 125 -0.22 -16.46 -10.93
C ASN A 125 -1.53 -16.95 -11.59
N GLY A 126 -1.80 -16.54 -12.83
CA GLY A 126 -2.88 -17.07 -13.66
C GLY A 126 -4.26 -16.45 -13.44
N PHE A 127 -4.45 -15.54 -12.48
CA PHE A 127 -5.72 -14.83 -12.26
C PHE A 127 -5.87 -13.65 -13.24
N ILE A 128 -5.93 -13.96 -14.53
CA ILE A 128 -5.97 -13.00 -15.65
C ILE A 128 -7.14 -12.00 -15.58
N ASN A 129 -8.22 -12.37 -14.88
CA ASN A 129 -9.43 -11.57 -14.69
C ASN A 129 -9.40 -10.73 -13.40
N CYS A 130 -8.25 -10.62 -12.71
CA CYS A 130 -8.10 -9.76 -11.54
C CYS A 130 -8.42 -8.28 -11.93
N PRO A 131 -9.37 -7.62 -11.25
CA PRO A 131 -9.70 -6.22 -11.54
C PRO A 131 -8.62 -5.27 -11.00
N ARG A 132 -8.55 -4.06 -11.56
CA ARG A 132 -7.50 -3.08 -11.23
C ARG A 132 -7.76 -2.32 -9.91
N PHE A 133 -8.99 -2.29 -9.43
CA PHE A 133 -9.39 -1.51 -8.24
C PHE A 133 -9.56 -2.38 -6.99
N ILE A 134 -9.17 -1.83 -5.85
CA ILE A 134 -9.10 -2.54 -4.57
C ILE A 134 -10.47 -3.04 -4.07
N ALA A 135 -11.55 -2.28 -4.31
CA ALA A 135 -12.91 -2.65 -3.91
C ALA A 135 -13.45 -3.86 -4.70
N ASP A 136 -13.07 -3.97 -5.97
CA ASP A 136 -13.43 -5.11 -6.81
C ASP A 136 -12.59 -6.35 -6.44
N GLN A 137 -11.30 -6.15 -6.14
CA GLN A 137 -10.41 -7.20 -5.62
C GLN A 137 -10.93 -7.77 -4.29
N ALA A 138 -11.40 -6.91 -3.39
CA ALA A 138 -12.05 -7.30 -2.12
C ALA A 138 -13.42 -8.00 -2.29
N SER A 139 -13.95 -8.01 -3.51
CA SER A 139 -15.19 -8.71 -3.88
C SER A 139 -14.94 -10.02 -4.64
N MET A 140 -13.68 -10.37 -4.91
CA MET A 140 -13.30 -11.66 -5.50
C MET A 140 -13.46 -12.83 -4.53
N GLY A 141 -13.47 -14.05 -5.07
CA GLY A 141 -13.27 -15.29 -4.32
C GLY A 141 -14.26 -15.55 -3.18
N THR A 142 -13.81 -16.27 -2.16
CA THR A 142 -14.58 -16.55 -0.94
C THR A 142 -14.09 -15.65 0.19
N LYS A 143 -15.00 -14.90 0.82
CA LYS A 143 -14.66 -14.03 1.96
C LYS A 143 -14.17 -14.84 3.16
N THR A 144 -13.21 -14.30 3.89
CA THR A 144 -12.64 -14.89 5.10
C THR A 144 -12.57 -13.86 6.23
N ASP A 145 -12.81 -14.33 7.46
CA ASP A 145 -12.65 -13.52 8.67
C ASP A 145 -11.17 -13.44 9.08
N TYR A 146 -10.77 -12.39 9.79
CA TYR A 146 -9.40 -12.15 10.24
C TYR A 146 -8.78 -13.37 10.97
N GLY A 147 -9.53 -14.00 11.89
CA GLY A 147 -9.09 -15.19 12.61
C GLY A 147 -9.04 -16.49 11.79
N SER A 148 -9.50 -16.45 10.53
CA SER A 148 -9.58 -17.59 9.60
C SER A 148 -8.62 -17.48 8.41
N LEU A 149 -7.80 -16.43 8.39
CA LEU A 149 -6.83 -16.15 7.33
C LEU A 149 -5.81 -17.29 7.16
N LYS A 150 -5.59 -17.69 5.91
CA LYS A 150 -4.60 -18.69 5.49
C LYS A 150 -3.60 -18.06 4.53
N LYS A 151 -2.39 -18.61 4.47
CA LYS A 151 -1.38 -18.25 3.47
C LYS A 151 -2.00 -18.18 2.07
N GLY A 152 -1.70 -17.11 1.34
CA GLY A 152 -2.22 -16.87 -0.02
C GLY A 152 -3.58 -16.18 -0.05
N ASP A 153 -4.27 -16.02 1.07
CA ASP A 153 -5.42 -15.12 1.16
C ASP A 153 -4.97 -13.68 0.87
N LEU A 154 -5.82 -12.94 0.16
CA LEU A 154 -5.74 -11.48 0.12
C LEU A 154 -6.32 -10.94 1.43
N ILE A 155 -5.79 -9.83 1.92
CA ILE A 155 -6.33 -9.11 3.07
C ILE A 155 -6.60 -7.66 2.69
N PHE A 156 -7.78 -7.16 3.05
CA PHE A 156 -8.24 -5.82 2.73
C PHE A 156 -8.70 -5.06 3.97
N PHE A 157 -8.53 -3.74 3.92
CA PHE A 157 -8.76 -2.82 5.02
C PHE A 157 -9.57 -1.60 4.57
N SER A 158 -10.30 -1.01 5.51
CA SER A 158 -10.82 0.36 5.42
C SER A 158 -9.94 1.24 6.30
N THR A 159 -8.95 1.90 5.69
CA THR A 159 -8.03 2.84 6.36
C THR A 159 -8.50 4.29 6.25
N ASP A 160 -9.39 4.62 5.31
CA ASP A 160 -9.95 5.96 5.10
C ASP A 160 -11.20 6.26 5.94
N GLY A 161 -11.77 5.24 6.63
CA GLY A 161 -12.97 5.35 7.44
C GLY A 161 -14.30 5.34 6.66
N SER A 162 -14.27 5.10 5.35
CA SER A 162 -15.46 4.99 4.48
C SER A 162 -16.31 3.75 4.74
N GLY A 163 -15.79 2.75 5.45
CA GLY A 163 -16.42 1.45 5.64
C GLY A 163 -16.36 0.56 4.39
N LYS A 164 -15.42 0.84 3.47
CA LYS A 164 -15.15 0.08 2.24
C LYS A 164 -13.68 -0.32 2.18
N ALA A 165 -13.34 -1.33 1.38
CA ALA A 165 -11.95 -1.62 1.08
C ALA A 165 -11.31 -0.44 0.30
N ASP A 166 -10.24 0.12 0.85
CA ASP A 166 -9.39 1.14 0.23
C ASP A 166 -7.93 0.69 0.10
N PHE A 167 -7.54 -0.35 0.85
CA PHE A 167 -6.17 -0.82 0.95
C PHE A 167 -6.10 -2.35 1.12
N GLY A 168 -4.99 -2.99 0.74
CA GLY A 168 -4.80 -4.42 0.95
C GLY A 168 -3.38 -4.96 0.74
N GLY A 169 -3.26 -6.29 0.78
CA GLY A 169 -2.01 -7.01 0.58
C GLY A 169 -2.21 -8.53 0.51
N ILE A 170 -1.10 -9.26 0.39
CA ILE A 170 -1.05 -10.73 0.36
C ILE A 170 -0.67 -11.26 1.74
N TYR A 171 -1.52 -12.08 2.37
CA TYR A 171 -1.24 -12.66 3.68
C TYR A 171 -0.28 -13.84 3.58
N THR A 172 0.89 -13.73 4.22
CA THR A 172 1.97 -14.73 4.18
C THR A 172 1.95 -15.70 5.37
N GLY A 173 0.96 -15.57 6.25
CA GLY A 173 0.83 -16.35 7.48
C GLY A 173 1.48 -15.68 8.69
N GLY A 174 1.26 -16.24 9.88
CA GLY A 174 1.91 -15.77 11.12
C GLY A 174 1.61 -14.32 11.52
N GLY A 175 0.49 -13.74 11.06
CA GLY A 175 0.18 -12.33 11.30
C GLY A 175 0.96 -11.35 10.43
N GLN A 176 1.47 -11.79 9.26
CA GLN A 176 2.25 -10.98 8.32
C GLN A 176 1.56 -10.83 6.95
N MET A 177 1.73 -9.68 6.31
CA MET A 177 1.35 -9.48 4.90
C MET A 177 2.45 -8.76 4.11
N ILE A 178 2.50 -9.00 2.80
CA ILE A 178 3.28 -8.21 1.84
C ILE A 178 2.35 -7.26 1.10
N TYR A 179 2.77 -6.01 0.94
CA TYR A 179 1.96 -4.95 0.33
C TYR A 179 2.85 -3.84 -0.26
N CYS A 180 2.31 -3.05 -1.20
CA CYS A 180 2.88 -1.77 -1.58
C CYS A 180 2.27 -0.64 -0.73
N PRO A 181 3.05 0.21 -0.03
CA PRO A 181 2.50 1.23 0.88
C PRO A 181 2.02 2.51 0.18
N TYR A 182 2.85 3.55 0.18
CA TYR A 182 2.52 4.93 -0.20
C TYR A 182 3.79 5.62 -0.78
N PRO A 183 3.68 6.81 -1.40
CA PRO A 183 4.82 7.49 -2.03
C PRO A 183 6.06 7.60 -1.13
N GLY A 184 7.23 7.28 -1.70
CA GLY A 184 8.51 7.26 -0.98
C GLY A 184 8.81 5.95 -0.23
N GLN A 185 7.88 4.98 -0.20
CA GLN A 185 8.12 3.63 0.31
C GLN A 185 8.35 2.62 -0.81
N THR A 186 8.75 1.41 -0.44
CA THR A 186 8.83 0.22 -1.30
C THR A 186 7.87 -0.87 -0.83
N VAL A 187 7.56 -1.82 -1.71
CA VAL A 187 6.89 -3.09 -1.37
C VAL A 187 7.64 -3.74 -0.21
N GLN A 188 6.92 -4.12 0.84
CA GLN A 188 7.51 -4.62 2.09
C GLN A 188 6.55 -5.54 2.85
N ASN A 189 7.09 -6.24 3.85
CA ASN A 189 6.35 -7.08 4.77
C ASN A 189 5.99 -6.28 6.05
N VAL A 190 4.76 -6.39 6.55
CA VAL A 190 4.29 -5.75 7.80
C VAL A 190 3.52 -6.75 8.66
N SER A 191 3.63 -6.59 9.98
CA SER A 191 2.78 -7.31 10.91
C SER A 191 1.39 -6.67 10.99
N ILE A 192 0.36 -7.45 10.72
CA ILE A 192 -1.05 -7.03 10.80
C ILE A 192 -1.63 -7.18 12.22
N THR A 193 -0.84 -7.67 13.20
CA THR A 193 -1.34 -7.95 14.56
C THR A 193 -1.50 -6.73 15.46
N SER A 194 -1.21 -5.52 14.99
CA SER A 194 -1.39 -4.29 15.76
C SER A 194 -2.84 -3.80 15.70
N ASP A 195 -3.28 -3.11 16.75
CA ASP A 195 -4.63 -2.55 16.85
C ASP A 195 -5.05 -1.72 15.63
N TYR A 196 -4.11 -1.03 14.97
CA TYR A 196 -4.36 -0.30 13.72
C TYR A 196 -4.92 -1.21 12.62
N TRP A 197 -4.21 -2.29 12.28
CA TRP A 197 -4.61 -3.21 11.23
C TRP A 197 -5.81 -4.08 11.64
N VAL A 198 -5.90 -4.46 12.91
CA VAL A 198 -7.05 -5.22 13.45
C VAL A 198 -8.34 -4.40 13.38
N ASN A 199 -8.31 -3.12 13.77
CA ASN A 199 -9.48 -2.25 13.73
C ASN A 199 -9.85 -1.80 12.31
N ALA A 200 -8.86 -1.71 11.40
CA ALA A 200 -9.09 -1.36 10.00
C ALA A 200 -9.51 -2.56 9.12
N PHE A 201 -9.49 -3.79 9.62
CA PHE A 201 -9.79 -4.98 8.83
C PHE A 201 -11.20 -4.93 8.22
N TYR A 202 -11.27 -5.07 6.89
CA TYR A 202 -12.53 -5.06 6.14
C TYR A 202 -12.96 -6.49 5.76
N THR A 203 -12.08 -7.24 5.08
CA THR A 203 -12.31 -8.65 4.74
C THR A 203 -11.01 -9.32 4.32
N GLY A 204 -10.91 -10.63 4.50
CA GLY A 204 -9.99 -11.46 3.74
C GLY A 204 -10.70 -12.05 2.52
N VAL A 205 -9.92 -12.42 1.50
CA VAL A 205 -10.42 -13.13 0.32
C VAL A 205 -9.54 -14.34 0.06
N ARG A 206 -10.15 -15.51 -0.01
CA ARG A 206 -9.52 -16.74 -0.48
C ARG A 206 -9.87 -17.00 -1.93
N LEU A 207 -8.84 -17.13 -2.75
CA LEU A 207 -8.97 -17.54 -4.15
C LEU A 207 -9.12 -19.07 -4.23
N SER A 208 -9.75 -19.54 -5.30
CA SER A 208 -10.19 -20.93 -5.51
C SER A 208 -9.89 -21.41 -6.92
#